data_AF-A0AAU5UDH1-F1
#
_entry.id   AF-A0AAU5UDH1-F1
#
_cell.length_a   1.000
_cell.length_b   1.000
_cell.length_c   1.000
_cell.angle_alpha   90.00
_cell.angle_beta   90.00
_cell.angle_gamma   90.00
#
_symmetry.space_group_name_H-M   'P 1'
#
loop_
_entity.id
_entity.type
_entity.pdbx_description
1 polymer ?
#
loop_
_entity_poly.entity_id
_entity_poly.type
_entity_poly.pdbx_seq_one_letter_code
_entity_poly.pdbx_strand_id
1 'polypeptide(L)' 'MPEPTDIVPALLTAAQLTVSDTELATFVRDYPLIRQGADALYLLDLGAAEPASRFDPLDFYPTGKDA' A
#
# COMPACT_ATOMS: atom_id res chain seq x y z
N MET A 1 8.57 -8.33 -16.72
CA MET A 1 7.59 -8.19 -15.62
C MET A 1 6.28 -8.80 -16.08
N PRO A 2 5.44 -9.36 -15.20
CA PRO A 2 4.08 -9.72 -15.58
C PRO A 2 3.32 -8.49 -16.09
N GLU A 3 2.36 -8.70 -16.98
CA GLU A 3 1.62 -7.61 -17.59
C GLU A 3 0.60 -7.03 -16.59
N PRO A 4 0.24 -5.73 -16.67
CA PRO A 4 -0.76 -5.13 -15.81
C PRO A 4 -2.10 -5.88 -15.79
N THR A 5 -2.46 -6.49 -16.92
CA THR A 5 -3.66 -7.34 -17.07
C THR A 5 -3.63 -8.60 -16.20
N ASP A 6 -2.45 -9.09 -15.82
CA ASP A 6 -2.29 -10.25 -14.95
C ASP A 6 -2.14 -9.83 -13.48
N ILE A 7 -1.48 -8.69 -13.24
CA ILE A 7 -1.18 -8.19 -11.89
C ILE A 7 -2.42 -7.62 -11.22
N VAL A 8 -3.15 -6.73 -11.90
CA VAL A 8 -4.27 -5.99 -11.28
C VAL A 8 -5.37 -6.95 -10.79
N PRO A 9 -5.81 -7.96 -11.55
CA PRO A 9 -6.79 -8.93 -11.04
C PRO A 9 -6.30 -9.71 -9.82
N ALA A 10 -5.02 -10.11 -9.79
CA ALA A 10 -4.43 -10.82 -8.67
C ALA A 10 -4.41 -9.95 -7.39
N LEU A 11 -4.07 -8.67 -7.51
CA LEU A 11 -4.09 -7.72 -6.40
C LEU A 11 -5.52 -7.49 -5.87
N LEU A 12 -6.49 -7.29 -6.76
CA LEU A 12 -7.90 -7.12 -6.38
C LEU A 12 -8.44 -8.37 -5.68
N THR A 13 -8.08 -9.56 -6.17
CA THR A 13 -8.44 -10.84 -5.57
C THR A 13 -7.84 -10.98 -4.16
N ALA A 14 -6.56 -10.67 -3.99
CA ALA A 14 -5.89 -10.72 -2.69
C ALA A 14 -6.51 -9.74 -1.67
N ALA A 15 -6.95 -8.57 -2.15
CA ALA A 15 -7.65 -7.57 -1.34
C ALA A 15 -9.15 -7.90 -1.11
N GLN A 16 -9.65 -8.99 -1.71
CA GLN A 16 -11.07 -9.37 -1.68
C GLN A 16 -11.99 -8.27 -2.22
N LEU A 17 -11.53 -7.51 -3.21
CA LEU A 17 -12.28 -6.43 -3.84
C LEU A 17 -12.89 -6.92 -5.15
N THR A 18 -14.18 -6.67 -5.31
CA THR A 18 -14.90 -6.86 -6.58
C THR A 18 -15.12 -5.49 -7.21
N VAL A 19 -14.85 -5.39 -8.51
CA VAL A 19 -14.99 -4.14 -9.28
C VAL A 19 -15.71 -4.45 -10.58
N SER A 20 -16.32 -3.44 -11.18
CA SER A 20 -16.89 -3.55 -12.52
C SER A 20 -15.80 -3.65 -13.59
N ASP A 21 -16.16 -4.11 -14.79
CA ASP A 21 -15.23 -4.21 -15.93
C ASP A 21 -14.62 -2.85 -16.31
N THR A 22 -15.40 -1.76 -16.19
CA THR A 22 -14.94 -0.39 -16.46
C THR A 22 -13.89 0.07 -15.45
N GLU A 23 -14.08 -0.27 -14.18
CA GLU A 23 -13.10 0.03 -13.13
C GLU A 23 -11.85 -0.82 -13.30
N LEU A 24 -11.98 -2.11 -13.62
CA LEU A 24 -10.85 -2.98 -13.91
C LEU A 24 -10.02 -2.43 -15.08
N ALA A 25 -10.66 -2.03 -16.18
CA ALA A 25 -9.97 -1.44 -17.32
C ALA A 25 -9.22 -0.14 -16.93
N THR A 26 -9.81 0.66 -16.04
CA THR A 26 -9.18 1.87 -15.50
C THR A 26 -7.94 1.53 -14.66
N PHE A 27 -8.05 0.58 -13.74
CA PHE A 27 -6.92 0.13 -12.93
C PHE A 27 -5.78 -0.43 -13.78
N VAL A 28 -6.08 -1.28 -14.76
CA VAL A 28 -5.08 -1.85 -15.68
C VAL A 28 -4.36 -0.75 -16.46
N ARG A 29 -5.10 0.23 -16.97
CA ARG A 29 -4.53 1.38 -17.71
C ARG A 29 -3.60 2.22 -16.84
N ASP A 30 -3.99 2.49 -15.60
CA ASP A 30 -3.28 3.44 -14.73
C ASP A 30 -2.14 2.77 -13.91
N TYR A 31 -2.19 1.45 -13.76
CA TYR A 31 -1.22 0.67 -12.97
C TYR A 31 0.26 0.95 -13.31
N PRO A 32 0.69 1.06 -14.59
CA PRO A 32 2.09 1.33 -14.90
C PRO A 32 2.60 2.66 -14.34
N LEU A 33 1.77 3.71 -14.39
CA LEU A 33 2.11 5.02 -13.86
C LEU A 33 2.25 4.98 -12.34
N ILE A 34 1.30 4.32 -11.66
CA ILE A 34 1.34 4.15 -10.19
C ILE A 34 2.57 3.34 -9.80
N ARG A 35 2.88 2.26 -10.52
CA ARG A 35 4.06 1.43 -10.26
C ARG A 35 5.35 2.23 -10.40
N GLN A 36 5.48 3.01 -11.47
CA GLN A 36 6.64 3.87 -11.67
C GLN A 36 6.80 4.89 -10.54
N GLY A 37 5.69 5.49 -10.08
CA GLY A 37 5.70 6.39 -8.92
C GLY A 37 6.16 5.70 -7.64
N ALA A 38 5.68 4.48 -7.38
CA ALA A 38 6.12 3.68 -6.24
C ALA A 38 7.60 3.28 -6.34
N ASP A 39 8.07 2.93 -7.55
CA ASP A 39 9.46 2.59 -7.79
C ASP A 39 10.40 3.76 -7.50
N ALA A 40 9.99 4.98 -7.83
CA ALA A 40 10.76 6.19 -7.55
C ALA A 40 10.89 6.53 -6.05
N LEU A 41 10.06 5.93 -5.18
CA LEU A 41 10.15 6.10 -3.73
C LEU A 41 11.23 5.22 -3.09
N TYR A 42 11.73 4.19 -3.78
CA TYR A 42 12.87 3.42 -3.30
C TYR A 42 14.14 4.25 -3.44
N LEU A 43 14.58 4.84 -2.33
CA LEU A 43 15.89 5.49 -2.24
C LEU A 43 16.93 4.45 -1.79
N LEU A 44 18.02 4.33 -2.54
CA LEU A 44 19.11 3.37 -2.29
C LEU A 44 19.73 3.51 -0.89
N ASP A 45 19.67 4.71 -0.30
CA ASP A 45 20.32 5.05 0.98
C ASP A 45 19.37 5.08 2.17
N LEU A 46 18.09 4.72 1.99
CA LEU A 46 17.20 4.45 3.11
C LEU A 46 17.63 3.14 3.76
N GLY A 47 18.60 3.21 4.68
CA GLY A 47 18.92 2.13 5.60
C GLY A 47 17.76 1.83 6.55
N ALA A 48 18.05 1.48 7.81
CA ALA A 48 17.04 1.30 8.85
C ALA A 48 16.46 2.65 9.34
N ALA A 49 15.91 3.46 8.43
CA ALA A 49 15.18 4.66 8.79
C ALA A 49 13.87 4.23 9.49
N GLU A 50 13.66 4.74 10.70
CA GLU A 50 12.44 4.46 11.45
C GLU A 50 11.21 4.96 10.67
N PRO A 51 10.10 4.20 10.63
CA PRO A 51 8.86 4.65 10.03
C PRO A 51 8.40 5.98 10.66
N ALA A 52 7.85 6.87 9.82
CA ALA A 52 7.34 8.17 10.28
C ALA A 52 6.23 8.05 11.33
N SER A 53 5.51 6.93 11.35
CA SER A 53 4.54 6.59 12.37
C SER A 53 4.93 5.26 13.02
N ARG A 54 5.03 5.27 14.34
CA ARG A 54 5.32 4.10 15.18
C ARG A 54 4.15 3.85 16.12
N PHE A 55 3.89 2.58 16.41
CA PHE A 55 2.95 2.22 17.45
C PHE A 55 3.67 2.22 18.80
N ASP A 56 3.17 3.01 19.76
CA ASP A 56 3.57 2.92 21.16
C ASP A 56 2.39 2.33 21.96
N PRO A 57 2.53 1.10 22.49
CA PRO A 57 1.47 0.48 23.30
C PRO A 57 1.15 1.27 24.58
N LEU A 58 2.07 2.11 25.07
CA LEU A 58 1.91 2.88 26.29
C LEU A 58 1.15 4.20 26.07
N ASP A 59 1.06 4.67 24.82
CA ASP A 59 0.21 5.82 24.46
C ASP A 59 -1.28 5.45 24.46
N PHE A 60 -1.62 4.16 24.30
CA PHE A 60 -3.01 3.70 24.12
C PHE A 60 -3.71 3.28 25.42
N TYR A 61 -2.95 2.90 26.44
CA TYR A 61 -3.47 2.60 27.77
C TYR A 61 -2.94 3.63 28.75
N PRO A 62 -3.71 4.68 29.10
CA PRO A 62 -3.30 5.56 30.19
C PRO A 62 -3.21 4.69 31.43
N THR A 63 -1.99 4.46 31.91
CA THR A 63 -1.77 3.86 33.23
C THR A 63 -2.36 4.82 34.23
N GLY A 64 -3.60 4.54 34.64
CA GLY A 64 -4.38 5.41 35.50
C GLY A 64 -3.59 5.78 36.75
N LYS A 65 -3.54 7.08 37.03
CA LYS A 65 -3.32 7.57 38.38
C LYS A 65 -4.27 8.70 38.80
N ASP A 66 -5.23 9.06 37.95
CA ASP A 66 -6.24 10.09 38.25
C ASP A 66 -7.63 9.63 37.75
N ALA A 67 -8.18 8.57 38.36
CA ALA A 67 -9.60 8.18 38.26
C ALA A 67 -10.23 8.19 39.64
#